data_AF-A0A838GG95-F1
#
_entry.id   AF-A0A838GG95-F1
#
_cell.length_a   1.000
_cell.length_b   1.000
_cell.length_c   1.000
_cell.angle_alpha   90.00
_cell.angle_beta   90.00
_cell.angle_gamma   90.00
#
_symmetry.space_group_name_H-M   'P 1'
#
loop_
_entity.id
_entity.type
_entity.pdbx_description
1 polymer ?
#
loop_
_entity_poly.entity_id
_entity_poly.type
_entity_poly.pdbx_seq_one_letter_code
_entity_poly.pdbx_strand_id
1 'polypeptide(L)'
;MTASSSASDSRRWFALALIAAAQFMVIMDTSIIGVALPRMQADLGFSQENLSWVFNAYVVAFGGLLLLGGRLSDLFGARRLFSAGWLILL
;
A
#
# COMPACT_ATOMS: atom_id res chain seq x y z
N MET A 1 28.71 18.92 25.65
CA MET A 1 28.01 17.98 24.74
C MET A 1 26.62 17.71 25.32
N THR A 2 25.64 17.39 24.46
CA THR A 2 24.26 16.92 24.76
C THR A 2 23.18 17.94 25.18
N ALA A 3 22.48 18.54 24.21
CA ALA A 3 21.10 19.06 24.39
C ALA A 3 20.42 19.36 23.03
N SER A 4 20.32 18.38 22.12
CA SER A 4 19.57 18.56 20.86
C SER A 4 18.83 17.32 20.34
N SER A 5 18.69 16.23 21.12
CA SER A 5 18.16 14.95 20.62
C SER A 5 16.66 14.69 20.82
N SER A 6 15.94 15.44 21.67
CA SER A 6 14.53 15.12 21.99
C SER A 6 13.55 15.45 20.85
N ALA A 7 13.74 16.58 20.17
CA ALA A 7 12.85 16.99 19.08
C ALA A 7 13.10 16.20 17.78
N SER A 8 14.32 15.70 17.55
CA SER A 8 14.64 14.86 16.39
C SER A 8 14.14 13.43 16.56
N ASP A 9 14.19 12.87 17.78
CA ASP A 9 13.63 11.55 18.06
C ASP A 9 12.11 11.53 17.90
N SER A 10 11.37 12.47 18.51
CA SER A 10 9.91 12.49 18.41
C SER A 10 9.43 12.56 16.95
N ARG A 11 10.12 13.33 16.11
CA ARG A 11 9.79 13.48 14.69
C ARG A 11 10.13 12.23 13.87
N ARG A 12 11.17 11.47 14.25
CA ARG A 12 11.51 10.17 13.66
C ARG A 12 10.49 9.09 14.02
N TRP A 13 10.06 9.02 15.27
CA TRP A 13 9.02 8.09 15.72
C TRP A 13 7.68 8.36 15.02
N PHE A 14 7.32 9.63 14.81
CA PHE A 14 6.13 9.97 14.04
C PHE A 14 6.24 9.55 12.57
N ALA A 15 7.39 9.75 11.95
CA ALA A 15 7.64 9.28 10.58
C ALA A 15 7.57 7.75 10.48
N LEU A 16 8.09 7.02 11.48
CA LEU A 16 7.99 5.56 11.55
C LEU A 16 6.54 5.11 11.70
N ALA A 17 5.75 5.74 12.59
CA ALA A 17 4.33 5.43 12.75
C ALA A 17 3.54 5.66 11.45
N LEU A 18 3.85 6.75 10.73
CA LEU A 18 3.24 7.06 9.44
C LEU A 18 3.58 6.02 8.36
N ILE A 19 4.85 5.62 8.26
CA ILE A 19 5.28 4.57 7.33
C ILE A 19 4.67 3.22 7.71
N ALA A 20 4.58 2.90 9.00
CA ALA A 20 3.96 1.69 9.49
C ALA A 20 2.46 1.64 9.16
N ALA A 21 1.74 2.76 9.31
CA ALA A 21 0.34 2.85 8.95
C ALA A 21 0.13 2.74 7.42
N ALA A 22 1.00 3.35 6.61
CA ALA A 22 0.98 3.16 5.16
C ALA A 22 1.23 1.70 4.78
N GLN A 23 2.20 1.04 5.41
CA GLN A 23 2.47 -0.38 5.17
C GLN A 23 1.32 -1.28 5.62
N PHE A 24 0.68 -0.94 6.73
CA PHE A 24 -0.51 -1.62 7.21
C PHE A 24 -1.67 -1.54 6.20
N MET A 25 -1.95 -0.35 5.65
CA MET A 25 -2.95 -0.17 4.60
C MET A 25 -2.68 -1.08 3.39
N VAL A 26 -1.42 -1.13 2.92
CA VAL A 26 -1.04 -1.98 1.77
C VAL A 26 -1.30 -3.46 2.06
N ILE A 27 -0.94 -3.94 3.25
CA ILE A 27 -1.19 -5.34 3.64
C ILE A 27 -2.69 -5.60 3.77
N MET A 28 -3.44 -4.65 4.33
CA MET A 28 -4.89 -4.77 4.48
C MET A 28 -5.58 -4.93 3.11
N ASP A 29 -5.16 -4.18 2.09
CA ASP A 29 -5.69 -4.30 0.72
C ASP A 29 -5.49 -5.71 0.15
N THR A 30 -4.30 -6.29 0.32
CA THR A 30 -4.03 -7.65 -0.15
C THR A 30 -4.83 -8.71 0.61
N SER A 31 -5.11 -8.48 1.90
CA SER A 31 -5.91 -9.37 2.73
C SER A 31 -7.38 -9.40 2.31
N ILE A 32 -7.95 -8.26 1.89
CA ILE A 32 -9.34 -8.17 1.41
C ILE A 32 -9.58 -9.14 0.25
N ILE A 33 -8.63 -9.24 -0.68
CA ILE A 33 -8.74 -10.17 -1.82
C ILE A 33 -8.79 -11.61 -1.33
N GLY A 34 -7.93 -11.98 -0.39
CA GLY A 34 -7.92 -13.32 0.21
C GLY A 34 -9.24 -13.69 0.90
N VAL A 35 -9.92 -12.71 1.53
CA VAL A 35 -11.23 -12.92 2.18
C VAL A 35 -12.40 -12.88 1.18
N ALA A 36 -12.28 -12.10 0.11
CA ALA A 36 -13.32 -11.92 -0.90
C ALA A 36 -13.38 -13.10 -1.89
N LEU A 37 -12.25 -13.69 -2.26
CA LEU A 37 -12.17 -14.78 -3.24
C LEU A 37 -13.06 -15.99 -2.89
N PRO A 38 -13.08 -16.52 -1.64
CA PRO A 38 -13.97 -17.62 -1.27
C PRO A 38 -15.46 -17.24 -1.41
N ARG A 39 -15.82 -15.98 -1.12
CA ARG A 39 -17.19 -15.50 -1.25
C ARG A 39 -17.59 -15.34 -2.72
N MET A 40 -16.70 -14.80 -3.56
CA MET A 40 -16.90 -14.73 -5.01
C MET A 40 -17.06 -16.12 -5.64
N GLN A 41 -16.31 -17.11 -5.15
CA GLN A 41 -16.46 -18.50 -5.57
C GLN A 41 -17.86 -19.05 -5.24
N ALA A 42 -18.32 -18.83 -4.01
CA ALA A 42 -19.60 -19.32 -3.52
C ALA A 42 -20.79 -18.64 -4.22
N ASP A 43 -20.71 -17.32 -4.45
CA ASP A 43 -21.82 -16.53 -4.98
C ASP A 43 -21.92 -16.57 -6.51
N LEU A 44 -20.79 -16.70 -7.24
CA LEU A 44 -20.75 -16.63 -8.71
C LEU A 44 -20.42 -17.97 -9.38
N GLY A 45 -20.12 -19.03 -8.61
CA GLY A 45 -19.78 -20.34 -9.15
C GLY A 45 -18.46 -20.38 -9.93
N PHE A 46 -17.53 -19.45 -9.65
CA PHE A 46 -16.23 -19.41 -10.33
C PHE A 46 -15.40 -20.68 -10.10
N SER A 47 -14.72 -21.14 -11.15
CA SER A 47 -13.71 -22.19 -11.05
C SER A 47 -12.50 -21.70 -10.25
N GLN A 48 -11.73 -22.61 -9.66
CA GLN A 48 -10.48 -22.25 -8.96
C GLN A 48 -9.48 -21.51 -9.88
N GLU A 49 -9.49 -21.83 -11.17
CA GLU A 49 -8.63 -21.18 -12.18
C GLU A 49 -8.96 -19.68 -12.32
N ASN A 50 -10.25 -19.32 -12.36
CA ASN A 50 -10.69 -17.93 -12.46
C ASN A 50 -10.31 -17.13 -11.20
N LEU A 51 -10.38 -17.73 -10.01
CA LEU A 51 -9.97 -17.08 -8.75
C LEU A 51 -8.47 -16.78 -8.72
N SER A 52 -7.64 -17.70 -9.23
CA SER A 52 -6.19 -17.47 -9.35
C SER A 52 -5.88 -16.35 -10.33
N TRP A 53 -6.62 -16.27 -11.45
CA TRP A 53 -6.51 -15.18 -12.41
C TRP A 53 -6.89 -13.81 -11.83
N VAL A 54 -7.92 -13.74 -10.97
CA VAL A 54 -8.29 -12.49 -10.28
C VAL A 54 -7.13 -11.99 -9.41
N PHE A 55 -6.51 -12.89 -8.64
CA PHE A 55 -5.35 -12.53 -7.83
C PHE A 55 -4.16 -12.08 -8.70
N ASN A 56 -3.84 -12.82 -9.75
CA ASN A 56 -2.73 -12.47 -10.66
C ASN A 56 -2.98 -11.13 -11.36
N ALA A 57 -4.20 -10.86 -11.82
CA ALA A 57 -4.56 -9.58 -12.43
C ALA A 57 -4.39 -8.41 -11.46
N TYR A 58 -4.78 -8.59 -10.19
CA TYR A 58 -4.52 -7.61 -9.14
C TYR A 58 -3.02 -7.34 -8.97
N VAL A 59 -2.20 -8.40 -8.84
CA VAL A 59 -0.75 -8.27 -8.67
C VAL A 59 -0.09 -7.57 -9.86
N VAL A 60 -0.50 -7.89 -11.09
CA VAL A 60 0.02 -7.27 -12.31
C VAL A 60 -0.36 -5.78 -12.37
N ALA A 61 -1.62 -5.45 -12.12
CA ALA A 61 -2.08 -4.06 -12.10
C ALA A 61 -1.38 -3.25 -10.99
N PHE A 62 -1.29 -3.81 -9.78
CA PHE A 62 -0.61 -3.20 -8.66
C PHE A 62 0.88 -2.98 -8.94
N GLY A 63 1.58 -4.00 -9.45
CA GLY A 63 2.97 -3.89 -9.85
C GLY A 63 3.21 -2.83 -10.93
N GLY A 64 2.34 -2.78 -11.94
CA GLY A 64 2.39 -1.76 -12.99
C GLY A 64 2.20 -0.33 -12.45
N LEU A 65 1.24 -0.15 -11.54
CA LEU A 65 0.99 1.13 -10.88
C LEU A 65 2.13 1.51 -9.92
N LEU A 66 2.79 0.56 -9.28
CA LEU A 66 3.98 0.81 -8.47
C LEU A 66 5.14 1.35 -9.31
N LEU A 67 5.37 0.79 -10.50
CA LEU A 67 6.40 1.31 -11.42
C LEU A 67 6.07 2.75 -11.84
N LEU A 68 4.80 3.04 -12.13
CA LEU A 68 4.33 4.38 -12.43
C LEU A 68 4.50 5.32 -11.22
N GLY A 69 4.12 4.87 -10.03
CA GLY A 69 4.28 5.61 -8.77
C GLY A 69 5.74 5.90 -8.45
N GLY A 70 6.64 4.94 -8.67
CA GLY A 70 8.09 5.13 -8.55
C GLY A 70 8.59 6.23 -9.47
N ARG A 71 8.20 6.19 -10.75
CA ARG A 71 8.58 7.23 -11.71
C ARG A 71 8.00 8.60 -11.39
N LEU A 72 6.74 8.66 -10.92
CA LEU A 72 6.13 9.89 -10.43
C LEU A 72 6.87 10.42 -9.19
N SER A 73 7.36 9.55 -8.31
CA SER A 73 8.12 9.91 -7.12
C SER A 73 9.47 10.53 -7.50
N ASP A 74 10.14 9.97 -8.52
CA ASP A 74 11.40 10.50 -9.03
C ASP A 74 11.24 11.90 -9.64
N LEU A 75 10.12 12.14 -10.33
CA LEU A 75 9.84 13.42 -11.00
C LEU A 75 9.32 14.51 -10.05
N PHE A 76 8.36 14.17 -9.17
CA PHE A 76 7.68 15.15 -8.30
C PHE A 76 8.25 15.21 -6.88
N GLY A 77 9.09 14.24 -6.51
CA GLY A 77 9.69 14.06 -5.19
C GLY A 77 8.86 13.15 -4.29
N ALA A 78 9.54 12.20 -3.64
CA ALA A 78 8.94 11.18 -2.78
C ALA A 78 8.00 11.73 -1.70
N ARG A 79 8.36 12.87 -1.09
CA ARG A 79 7.57 13.47 -0.01
C ARG A 79 6.22 14.02 -0.49
N ARG A 80 6.17 14.63 -1.68
CA ARG A 80 4.92 15.15 -2.26
C ARG A 80 4.02 14.02 -2.72
N LEU A 81 4.60 13.00 -3.36
CA LEU A 81 3.82 11.87 -3.83
C LEU A 81 3.27 11.05 -2.66
N PHE A 82 4.07 10.83 -1.62
CA PHE A 82 3.60 10.15 -0.41
C PHE A 82 2.45 10.92 0.26
N SER A 83 2.56 12.25 0.41
CA SER A 83 1.48 13.06 0.97
C SER A 83 0.22 13.07 0.10
N ALA A 84 0.36 13.08 -1.23
CA ALA A 84 -0.77 12.97 -2.15
C ALA A 84 -1.46 11.60 -2.04
N GLY A 85 -0.68 10.52 -1.98
CA GLY A 85 -1.20 9.18 -1.74
C GLY A 85 -1.94 9.07 -0.41
N TRP A 86 -1.37 9.64 0.66
CA TRP A 86 -2.03 9.71 1.97
C TRP A 86 -3.32 10.54 1.95
N LEU A 87 -3.42 11.58 1.12
CA LEU A 87 -4.65 12.37 0.99
C LEU A 87 -5.74 11.64 0.19
N ILE A 88 -5.34 10.83 -0.80
CA ILE A 88 -6.26 10.17 -1.72
C ILE A 88 -6.76 8.83 -1.18
N LEU A 89 -5.89 8.06 -0.52
CA LEU A 89 -6.16 6.67 -0.12
C LEU A 89 -6.56 6.50 1.35
N LEU A 90 -6.35 7.52 2.19
CA LEU A 90 -6.79 7.52 3.58
C LEU A 90 -8.24 8.02 3.70
#